data_AF-A0A521XEP9-F1
#
_entry.id   AF-A0A521XEP9-F1
#
_cell.length_a   1.000
_cell.length_b   1.000
_cell.length_c   1.000
_cell.angle_alpha   90.00
_cell.angle_beta   90.00
_cell.angle_gamma   90.00
#
_symmetry.space_group_name_H-M   'P 1'
#
loop_
_entity.id
_entity.type
_entity.pdbx_description
1 polymer ?
#
loop_
_entity_poly.entity_id
_entity_poly.type
_entity_poly.pdbx_seq_one_letter_code
_entity_poly.pdbx_strand_id
1 'polypeptide(L)' 'MVAGVALAALATVAGCGEKEQVIVYQQGKYQGKTDTKPADNDPGSSLYTTSKWTKGDKAGWEAALKSRNQNQNEYTRAN' A
#
# COMPACT_ATOMS: atom_id res chain seq x y z
N MET A 1 12.90 -37.47 19.01
CA MET A 1 12.85 -36.05 19.43
C MET A 1 13.83 -35.15 18.66
N VAL A 2 15.07 -35.58 18.38
CA VAL A 2 16.06 -34.77 17.64
C VAL A 2 15.61 -34.36 16.22
N ALA A 3 14.95 -35.26 15.48
CA ALA A 3 14.46 -34.97 14.13
C ALA A 3 13.37 -33.88 14.07
N GLY A 4 12.53 -33.76 15.10
CA GLY A 4 11.48 -32.74 15.16
C GLY A 4 12.03 -31.33 15.41
N VAL A 5 13.12 -31.22 16.19
CA VAL A 5 13.78 -29.94 16.48
C VAL A 5 14.50 -29.40 15.24
N ALA A 6 15.12 -30.26 14.44
CA ALA A 6 15.79 -29.86 13.20
C ALA A 6 14.82 -29.30 12.15
N LEU A 7 13.64 -29.93 12.00
CA LEU A 7 12.60 -29.45 11.08
C LEU A 7 12.01 -28.10 11.52
N ALA A 8 11.82 -27.90 12.83
CA ALA A 8 11.36 -26.62 13.36
C ALA A 8 12.36 -25.48 13.14
N ALA A 9 13.67 -25.76 13.26
CA ALA A 9 14.73 -24.79 13.00
C ALA A 9 14.83 -24.35 11.53
N LEU A 10 14.52 -25.25 10.58
CA LEU A 10 14.50 -24.90 9.15
C LEU A 10 13.27 -24.06 8.77
N ALA A 11 12.14 -24.26 9.45
CA ALA A 11 10.91 -23.53 9.18
C ALA A 11 11.00 -22.03 9.54
N THR A 12 11.81 -21.66 10.54
CA THR A 12 11.99 -20.25 10.95
C THR A 12 12.87 -19.45 9.98
N VAL A 13 13.77 -20.11 9.23
CA VAL A 13 14.64 -19.47 8.24
C VAL A 13 13.93 -19.24 6.90
N ALA A 14 12.82 -19.96 6.65
CA ALA A 14 12.02 -19.80 5.43
C ALA A 14 11.42 -18.39 5.28
N GLY A 15 11.29 -17.62 6.36
CA GLY A 15 10.84 -16.23 6.31
C GLY A 15 11.85 -15.24 5.72
N CYS A 16 13.14 -15.58 5.66
CA CYS A 16 14.19 -14.74 5.08
C CYS A 16 14.48 -15.06 3.60
N GLY A 17 13.83 -16.08 3.03
CA GLY A 17 14.01 -16.51 1.65
C GLY A 17 13.03 -15.89 0.67
N GLU A 18 12.32 -14.81 1.03
CA GLU A 18 11.42 -14.17 0.07
C GLU A 18 12.23 -13.66 -1.12
N LYS A 19 11.88 -14.12 -2.31
CA LYS A 19 12.45 -13.59 -3.54
C LYS A 19 11.96 -12.16 -3.69
N GLU A 20 12.84 -11.28 -4.18
CA GLU A 20 12.48 -9.90 -4.46
C GLU A 20 11.21 -9.85 -5.32
N GLN A 21 10.18 -9.14 -4.85
CA GLN A 21 8.91 -9.00 -5.55
C GLN A 21 9.03 -7.95 -6.65
N VAL A 22 9.98 -8.14 -7.56
CA VAL A 22 10.13 -7.28 -8.73
C VAL A 22 9.19 -7.77 -9.83
N ILE A 23 8.45 -6.85 -10.44
CA ILE A 23 7.63 -7.14 -11.62
C ILE A 23 8.59 -7.49 -12.77
N VAL A 24 8.72 -8.78 -13.10
CA VAL A 24 9.49 -9.24 -14.25
C VAL A 24 8.60 -9.15 -15.49
N TYR A 25 9.05 -8.39 -16.50
CA TYR A 25 8.33 -8.27 -17.77
C TYR A 25 8.13 -9.65 -18.42
N GLN A 26 6.88 -10.08 -18.56
CA GLN A 26 6.50 -11.32 -19.24
C GLN A 26 5.65 -10.99 -20.47
N GLN A 27 6.23 -11.22 -21.65
CA GLN A 27 5.58 -10.95 -22.93
C GLN A 27 4.23 -11.70 -23.02
N GLY A 28 3.16 -10.98 -23.37
CA GLY A 28 1.81 -11.53 -23.49
C GLY A 28 1.04 -11.71 -22.16
N LYS A 29 1.63 -11.37 -21.01
CA LYS A 29 0.91 -11.35 -19.73
C LYS A 29 0.59 -9.93 -19.28
N TYR A 30 -0.58 -9.76 -18.66
CA TYR A 30 -1.00 -8.50 -18.07
C TYR A 30 0.02 -8.05 -17.01
N GLN A 31 0.60 -6.87 -17.20
CA GLN A 31 1.67 -6.31 -16.35
C GLN A 31 1.13 -5.41 -15.22
N GLY A 32 -0.19 -5.41 -15.00
CA GLY A 32 -0.84 -4.42 -14.15
C GLY A 32 -1.23 -3.16 -14.93
N LYS A 33 -1.94 -2.25 -14.25
CA LYS A 33 -2.15 -0.89 -14.78
C LYS A 33 -0.83 -0.14 -14.64
N THR A 34 -0.51 0.73 -15.60
CA THR A 34 0.61 1.65 -15.47
C THR A 34 0.46 2.47 -14.19
N ASP A 35 1.52 2.51 -13.38
CA ASP A 35 1.54 3.33 -12.17
C ASP A 35 1.43 4.81 -12.56
N THR A 36 0.39 5.46 -12.06
CA THR A 36 0.18 6.91 -12.18
C THR A 36 0.30 7.54 -10.79
N LYS A 37 0.57 8.86 -10.74
CA LYS A 37 0.59 9.55 -9.45
C LYS A 37 -0.76 9.37 -8.76
N PRO A 38 -0.82 9.25 -7.43
CA PRO A 38 -2.07 9.04 -6.71
C PRO A 38 -3.16 10.07 -7.03
N ALA A 39 -2.78 11.36 -7.17
CA ALA A 39 -3.71 12.44 -7.53
C ALA A 39 -4.28 12.33 -8.95
N ASP A 40 -3.65 11.54 -9.83
CA ASP A 40 -4.12 11.30 -11.20
C ASP A 40 -5.09 10.11 -11.27
N ASN A 41 -5.35 9.41 -10.16
CA ASN A 41 -6.36 8.36 -10.10
C ASN A 41 -7.77 8.95 -10.03
N ASP A 42 -8.77 8.14 -10.38
CA ASP A 42 -10.16 8.53 -10.24
C ASP A 42 -10.50 8.71 -8.73
N PRO A 43 -10.98 9.88 -8.28
CA PRO A 43 -11.32 10.09 -6.87
C PRO A 43 -12.40 9.13 -6.36
N GLY A 44 -13.29 8.66 -7.23
CA GLY A 44 -14.32 7.65 -6.93
C GLY A 44 -13.76 6.24 -6.77
N SER A 45 -12.54 5.97 -7.26
CA SER A 45 -11.81 4.74 -6.95
C SER A 45 -11.11 4.76 -5.58
N SER A 46 -11.09 5.92 -4.92
CA SER A 46 -10.58 6.04 -3.55
C SER A 46 -11.56 5.41 -2.56
N LEU A 47 -11.03 4.62 -1.61
CA LEU A 47 -11.80 4.14 -0.46
C LEU A 47 -12.32 5.29 0.43
N TYR A 48 -11.78 6.50 0.26
CA TYR A 48 -12.15 7.70 0.99
C TYR A 48 -13.10 8.58 0.16
N THR A 49 -14.33 8.09 0.00
CA THR A 49 -15.39 8.69 -0.82
C THR A 49 -15.87 10.08 -0.36
N THR A 50 -15.47 10.52 0.84
CA THR A 50 -15.78 11.85 1.38
C THR A 50 -14.86 12.95 0.86
N SER A 51 -13.79 12.58 0.16
CA SER A 51 -12.81 13.52 -0.39
C SER A 51 -13.39 14.26 -1.60
N LYS A 52 -13.19 15.58 -1.68
CA LYS A 52 -13.77 16.45 -2.73
C LYS A 52 -12.80 16.85 -3.84
N TRP A 53 -11.59 16.30 -3.85
CA TRP A 53 -10.59 16.59 -4.89
C TRP A 53 -10.97 15.93 -6.22
N THR A 54 -10.50 16.48 -7.33
CA THR A 54 -10.76 15.98 -8.68
C THR A 54 -9.49 15.38 -9.29
N LYS A 55 -9.65 14.52 -10.30
CA LYS A 55 -8.50 13.89 -10.98
C LYS A 55 -7.51 14.95 -11.49
N GLY A 56 -6.24 14.80 -11.12
CA GLY A 56 -5.14 15.73 -11.44
C GLY A 56 -4.98 16.90 -10.46
N ASP A 57 -5.91 17.11 -9.53
CA ASP A 57 -5.81 18.12 -8.48
C ASP A 57 -4.89 17.64 -7.35
N LYS A 58 -3.58 17.80 -7.58
CA LYS A 58 -2.57 17.46 -6.59
C LYS A 58 -2.77 18.21 -5.28
N ALA A 59 -3.11 19.51 -5.31
CA ALA A 59 -3.24 20.32 -4.11
C ALA A 59 -4.45 19.89 -3.27
N GLY A 60 -5.60 19.65 -3.90
CA GLY A 60 -6.80 19.13 -3.23
C GLY A 60 -6.57 17.72 -2.68
N TRP A 61 -5.84 16.86 -3.40
CA TRP A 61 -5.46 15.53 -2.92
C TRP A 61 -4.58 15.61 -1.66
N GLU A 62 -3.56 16.47 -1.65
CA GLU A 62 -2.69 16.68 -0.48
C GLU A 62 -3.46 17.25 0.71
N ALA A 63 -4.36 18.21 0.47
CA ALA A 63 -5.22 18.77 1.51
C ALA A 63 -6.16 17.71 2.13
N ALA A 64 -6.75 16.84 1.29
CA ALA A 64 -7.58 15.73 1.75
C ALA A 64 -6.79 14.74 2.61
N LEU A 65 -5.56 14.41 2.20
CA LEU A 65 -4.66 13.57 3.00
C LEU A 65 -4.30 14.21 4.34
N LYS A 66 -3.96 15.50 4.35
CA LYS A 66 -3.64 16.21 5.59
C LYS A 66 -4.82 16.20 6.55
N SER A 67 -6.03 16.49 6.06
CA SER A 67 -7.25 16.45 6.86
C SER A 67 -7.50 15.05 7.44
N ARG A 68 -7.34 14.00 6.62
CA ARG A 68 -7.46 12.61 7.10
C ARG A 68 -6.47 12.31 8.23
N ASN A 69 -5.21 12.69 8.05
CA ASN A 69 -4.18 12.40 9.04
C ASN A 69 -4.44 13.13 10.37
N GLN A 70 -4.98 14.34 10.34
CA GLN A 70 -5.38 15.06 11.56
C GLN A 70 -6.57 14.37 12.27
N ASN A 71 -7.53 13.85 11.52
CA ASN A 71 -8.66 13.10 12.07
C ASN A 71 -8.29 11.71 12.61
N GLN A 72 -7.05 11.27 12.45
CA GLN A 72 -6.51 10.03 13.01
C GLN A 72 -5.44 10.31 14.08
N ASN A 73 -5.20 11.58 14.42
CA ASN A 73 -4.22 11.97 15.43
C ASN A 73 -4.94 12.23 16.76
N GLU A 74 -4.71 11.37 17.75
CA GLU A 74 -5.32 11.49 19.08
C GLU A 74 -4.98 12.80 19.79
N TYR A 75 -3.78 13.36 19.57
CA TYR A 75 -3.41 14.66 20.15
C TYR A 75 -4.30 15.80 19.64
N THR A 76 -4.78 15.70 18.40
CA THR A 76 -5.67 16.70 17.80
C THR A 76 -7.14 16.43 18.13
N ARG A 77 -7.50 15.20 18.52
CA ARG A 77 -8.88 14.79 18.82
C ARG A 77 -9.29 14.91 20.28
N ALA A 78 -8.33 14.82 21.20
CA ALA A 78 -8.57 14.84 22.64
C ALA A 78 -8.47 16.24 23.27
N ASN A 79 -8.28 17.28 22.46
CA ASN A 79 -8.11 18.67 22.89
C ASN A 79 -9.31 19.52 22.47
#